data_AF-A0A2V6KH21-F1
#
_entry.id   AF-A0A2V6KH21-F1
#
_cell.length_a   1.000
_cell.length_b   1.000
_cell.length_c   1.000
_cell.angle_alpha   90.00
_cell.angle_beta   90.00
_cell.angle_gamma   90.00
#
_symmetry.space_group_name_H-M   'P 1'
#
loop_
_entity.id
_entity.type
_entity.pdbx_description
1 polymer ?
#
loop_
_entity_poly.entity_id
_entity_poly.type
_entity_poly.pdbx_seq_one_letter_code
_entity_poly.pdbx_strand_id
1 'polypeptide(L)'
;APYQHIRKVVVFGSARILPGAPEFKMAEDFGREMVAQNYMVITGAGDGIMGAAQRGAGHAHSFGLNIRLPFEQRANEIIEGDPKLINFNYFFTRKLNFVKETHAFALFPGGFGTLDETFEVLTLMQTGKARVIPVVLLDRQDGTYWETWMKFVTEHLLKLGFVSPEDLYFFKILHSVKEAAAEISQFYKVYHSARWVGEELVIRICHRLSSKAIVDLNEKFVDIVRTGRIVQRNALRQEKNEPEIWNLPRLILTPDRRSFGRFRQLIDAINSSSLG
;
A
#
# COMPACT_ATOMS: atom_id res chain seq x y z
N ALA A 1 6.79 7.61 -18.71
CA ALA A 1 6.72 8.86 -17.91
C ALA A 1 7.86 8.85 -16.87
N PRO A 2 8.44 10.01 -16.49
CA PRO A 2 9.74 10.07 -15.80
C PRO A 2 9.82 9.30 -14.47
N TYR A 3 8.69 9.14 -13.76
CA TYR A 3 8.65 8.55 -12.41
C TYR A 3 8.05 7.14 -12.36
N GLN A 4 7.87 6.46 -13.50
CA GLN A 4 7.16 5.16 -13.54
C GLN A 4 7.87 4.05 -12.75
N HIS A 5 9.20 4.09 -12.68
CA HIS A 5 10.01 3.08 -12.00
C HIS A 5 10.21 3.37 -10.50
N ILE A 6 9.77 4.54 -10.01
CA ILE A 6 9.93 4.94 -8.62
C ILE A 6 8.65 4.60 -7.86
N ARG A 7 8.80 3.85 -6.76
CA ARG A 7 7.68 3.51 -5.89
C ARG A 7 7.17 4.76 -5.18
N LYS A 8 5.88 4.74 -4.86
CA LYS A 8 5.17 5.89 -4.32
C LYS A 8 4.39 5.45 -3.10
N VAL A 9 4.51 6.16 -1.99
CA VAL A 9 3.67 5.97 -0.81
C VAL A 9 2.68 7.12 -0.76
N VAL A 10 1.40 6.81 -0.59
CA VAL A 10 0.41 7.85 -0.29
C VAL A 10 0.34 8.08 1.20
N VAL A 11 0.25 9.34 1.60
CA VAL A 11 0.02 9.73 2.98
C VAL A 11 -1.33 10.44 3.11
N PHE A 12 -2.19 9.91 3.96
CA PHE A 12 -3.43 10.57 4.39
C PHE A 12 -3.42 10.80 5.89
N GLY A 13 -4.15 11.82 6.31
CA GLY A 13 -4.35 12.18 7.70
C GLY A 13 -5.09 13.50 7.81
N SER A 14 -5.30 13.96 9.03
CA SER A 14 -6.01 15.20 9.29
C SER A 14 -5.35 16.41 8.61
N ALA A 15 -6.16 17.19 7.87
CA ALA A 15 -5.77 18.52 7.37
C ALA A 15 -5.75 19.60 8.47
N ARG A 16 -6.16 19.26 9.71
CA ARG A 16 -6.35 20.20 10.82
C ARG A 16 -5.27 20.12 11.89
N ILE A 17 -4.36 19.16 11.79
CA ILE A 17 -3.23 19.04 12.73
C ILE A 17 -2.25 20.17 12.46
N LEU A 18 -1.91 20.95 13.49
CA LEU A 18 -1.06 22.13 13.35
C LEU A 18 0.43 21.77 13.39
N PRO A 19 1.30 22.58 12.76
CA PRO A 19 2.75 22.49 12.97
C PRO A 19 3.09 22.54 14.46
N GLY A 20 3.95 21.61 14.91
CA GLY A 20 4.35 21.47 16.32
C GLY A 20 3.64 20.35 17.08
N ALA A 21 2.52 19.83 16.57
CA ALA A 21 1.92 18.63 17.13
C ALA A 21 2.81 17.39 16.91
N PRO A 22 2.84 16.41 17.85
CA PRO A 22 3.60 15.17 17.68
C PRO A 22 3.28 14.42 16.39
N GLU A 23 2.00 14.38 16.00
CA GLU A 23 1.54 13.72 14.78
C GLU A 23 2.06 14.42 13.51
N PHE A 24 2.17 15.75 13.55
CA PHE A 24 2.78 16.53 12.46
C PHE A 24 4.25 16.15 12.30
N LYS A 25 5.00 16.13 13.41
CA LYS A 25 6.42 15.78 13.38
C LYS A 25 6.64 14.35 12.90
N MET A 26 5.80 13.42 13.34
CA MET A 26 5.85 12.03 12.91
C MET A 26 5.60 11.88 11.40
N ALA A 27 4.64 12.61 10.85
CA ALA A 27 4.36 12.61 9.41
C ALA A 27 5.52 13.19 8.59
N GLU A 28 6.15 14.26 9.08
CA GLU A 28 7.37 14.81 8.47
C GLU A 28 8.53 13.80 8.50
N ASP A 29 8.76 13.16 9.63
CA ASP A 29 9.82 12.16 9.76
C ASP A 29 9.54 10.93 8.89
N PHE A 30 8.27 10.53 8.75
CA PHE A 30 7.85 9.48 7.81
C PHE A 30 8.15 9.85 6.36
N GLY A 31 7.78 11.07 5.93
CA GLY A 31 8.09 11.53 4.57
C GLY A 31 9.59 11.48 4.27
N ARG A 32 10.42 11.91 5.22
CA ARG A 32 11.89 11.87 5.10
C ARG A 32 12.42 10.43 5.01
N GLU A 33 11.93 9.54 5.86
CA GLU A 33 12.34 8.13 5.89
C GLU A 33 12.01 7.43 4.56
N MET A 34 10.81 7.66 4.02
CA MET A 34 10.40 7.03 2.76
C MET A 34 11.24 7.52 1.58
N VAL A 35 11.63 8.80 1.55
CA VAL A 35 12.58 9.31 0.54
C VAL A 35 13.96 8.67 0.69
N ALA A 36 14.45 8.46 1.91
CA ALA A 36 15.71 7.75 2.14
C ALA A 36 15.68 6.29 1.60
N GLN A 37 14.49 5.71 1.50
CA GLN A 37 14.25 4.38 0.90
C GLN A 37 13.88 4.44 -0.59
N ASN A 38 14.12 5.58 -1.27
CA ASN A 38 13.85 5.80 -2.69
C ASN A 38 12.35 5.73 -3.07
N TYR A 39 11.47 6.14 -2.17
CA TYR A 39 10.07 6.40 -2.48
C TYR A 39 9.83 7.88 -2.77
N MET A 40 8.80 8.15 -3.56
CA MET A 40 8.17 9.46 -3.60
C MET A 40 6.90 9.46 -2.74
N VAL A 41 6.53 10.62 -2.21
CA VAL A 41 5.34 10.81 -1.39
C VAL A 41 4.23 11.43 -2.23
N ILE A 42 3.03 10.85 -2.20
CA ILE A 42 1.82 11.43 -2.79
C ILE A 42 0.88 11.81 -1.66
N THR A 43 0.27 13.00 -1.72
CA THR A 43 -0.76 13.41 -0.75
C THR A 43 -1.92 14.12 -1.47
N GLY A 44 -2.96 14.48 -0.71
CA GLY A 44 -4.02 15.38 -1.17
C GLY A 44 -3.61 16.85 -1.32
N ALA A 45 -2.31 17.17 -1.15
CA ALA A 45 -1.72 18.51 -1.24
C ALA A 45 -2.20 19.57 -0.23
N GLY A 46 -3.13 19.25 0.68
CA GLY A 46 -3.54 20.17 1.74
C GLY A 46 -2.49 20.30 2.86
N ASP A 47 -2.81 21.13 3.85
CA ASP A 47 -2.01 21.31 5.07
C ASP A 47 -2.14 20.10 6.05
N GLY A 48 -1.68 20.30 7.27
CA GLY A 48 -1.67 19.30 8.33
C GLY A 48 -0.77 18.12 8.01
N ILE A 49 -1.26 16.90 8.21
CA ILE A 49 -0.46 15.69 7.99
C ILE A 49 0.04 15.59 6.54
N MET A 50 -0.78 15.98 5.57
CA MET A 50 -0.41 15.92 4.15
C MET A 50 0.75 16.86 3.84
N GLY A 51 0.69 18.10 4.34
CA GLY A 51 1.76 19.08 4.21
C GLY A 51 3.02 18.67 4.98
N ALA A 52 2.87 18.11 6.18
CA ALA A 52 3.98 17.59 6.98
C ALA A 52 4.77 16.50 6.25
N ALA A 53 4.07 15.51 5.69
CA ALA A 53 4.69 14.44 4.93
C ALA A 53 5.44 14.95 3.69
N GLN A 54 4.86 15.91 2.96
CA GLN A 54 5.55 16.54 1.83
C GLN A 54 6.74 17.39 2.28
N ARG A 55 6.65 18.11 3.40
CA ARG A 55 7.79 18.83 4.00
C ARG A 55 8.94 17.87 4.32
N GLY A 56 8.64 16.70 4.86
CA GLY A 56 9.61 15.64 5.12
C GLY A 56 10.28 15.10 3.86
N ALA A 57 9.48 14.86 2.82
CA ALA A 57 9.94 14.34 1.54
C ALA A 57 10.70 15.37 0.69
N GLY A 58 10.35 16.65 0.84
CA GLY A 58 10.82 17.74 -0.01
C GLY A 58 10.09 17.81 -1.36
N HIS A 59 10.17 18.98 -1.98
CA HIS A 59 9.50 19.32 -3.25
C HIS A 59 9.84 18.34 -4.39
N ALA A 60 11.11 17.93 -4.52
CA ALA A 60 11.56 17.03 -5.60
C ALA A 60 10.94 15.63 -5.53
N HIS A 61 10.57 15.16 -4.34
CA HIS A 61 10.05 13.80 -4.11
C HIS A 61 8.55 13.77 -3.79
N SER A 62 7.85 14.88 -4.01
CA SER A 62 6.43 15.03 -3.67
C SER A 62 5.53 15.07 -4.90
N PHE A 63 4.35 14.49 -4.81
CA PHE A 63 3.20 14.67 -5.71
C PHE A 63 2.00 15.16 -4.90
N GLY A 64 1.19 16.02 -5.51
CA GLY A 64 -0.06 16.50 -4.92
C GLY A 64 -1.24 16.16 -5.82
N LEU A 65 -2.21 15.40 -5.32
CA LEU A 65 -3.49 15.19 -6.01
C LEU A 65 -4.56 16.00 -5.28
N ASN A 66 -4.70 17.27 -5.65
CA ASN A 66 -5.63 18.19 -5.00
C ASN A 66 -7.06 18.01 -5.54
N ILE A 67 -8.06 18.43 -4.78
CA ILE A 67 -9.47 18.50 -5.21
C ILE A 67 -9.94 19.94 -5.17
N ARG A 68 -10.63 20.40 -6.22
CA ARG A 68 -11.27 21.72 -6.18
C ARG A 68 -12.49 21.68 -5.28
N LEU A 69 -12.48 22.49 -4.23
CA LEU A 69 -13.62 22.70 -3.34
C LEU A 69 -14.16 24.13 -3.50
N PRO A 70 -15.44 24.39 -3.18
CA PRO A 70 -16.03 25.73 -3.28
C PRO A 70 -15.38 26.77 -2.37
N PHE A 71 -14.67 26.32 -1.34
CA PHE A 71 -13.91 27.15 -0.39
C PHE A 71 -12.43 26.78 -0.55
N GLU A 72 -11.55 27.78 -0.51
CA GLU A 72 -10.17 27.67 -0.98
C GLU A 72 -9.37 26.62 -0.19
N GLN A 73 -9.17 25.44 -0.79
CA GLN A 73 -8.14 24.50 -0.38
C GLN A 73 -6.91 24.75 -1.25
N ARG A 74 -6.10 25.73 -0.82
CA ARG A 74 -4.79 26.00 -1.40
C ARG A 74 -3.89 24.78 -1.15
N ALA A 75 -3.04 24.45 -2.12
CA ALA A 75 -2.00 23.47 -1.90
C ALA A 75 -0.99 24.03 -0.88
N ASN A 76 -0.38 23.16 -0.07
CA ASN A 76 0.68 23.60 0.83
C ASN A 76 1.91 24.09 0.07
N GLU A 77 2.73 24.88 0.77
CA GLU A 77 3.91 25.57 0.24
C GLU A 77 4.93 24.65 -0.47
N ILE A 78 4.94 23.35 -0.16
CA ILE A 78 5.96 22.42 -0.65
C ILE A 78 5.70 21.98 -2.10
N ILE A 79 4.45 21.97 -2.56
CA ILE A 79 4.07 21.49 -3.89
C ILE A 79 3.30 22.51 -4.71
N GLU A 80 3.03 23.68 -4.14
CA GLU A 80 2.37 24.76 -4.83
C GLU A 80 3.18 25.22 -6.07
N GLY A 81 2.49 25.33 -7.21
CA GLY A 81 3.10 25.74 -8.48
C GLY A 81 3.91 24.66 -9.21
N ASP A 82 4.10 23.48 -8.61
CA ASP A 82 4.86 22.39 -9.25
C ASP A 82 3.99 21.60 -10.26
N PRO A 83 4.54 21.15 -11.41
CA PRO A 83 3.80 20.33 -12.39
C PRO A 83 3.30 18.97 -11.86
N LYS A 84 3.81 18.48 -10.73
CA LYS A 84 3.36 17.28 -10.00
C LYS A 84 2.16 17.56 -9.09
N LEU A 85 1.69 18.81 -9.02
CA LEU A 85 0.41 19.19 -8.42
C LEU A 85 -0.71 19.09 -9.46
N ILE A 86 -1.56 18.08 -9.32
CA ILE A 86 -2.68 17.81 -10.22
C ILE A 86 -3.97 18.18 -9.50
N ASN A 87 -4.75 19.06 -10.11
CA ASN A 87 -6.04 19.50 -9.57
C ASN A 87 -7.19 18.73 -10.22
N PHE A 88 -7.95 18.00 -9.42
CA PHE A 88 -9.12 17.26 -9.87
C PHE A 88 -10.42 18.05 -9.62
N ASN A 89 -11.42 17.84 -10.48
CA ASN A 89 -12.78 18.35 -10.28
C ASN A 89 -13.70 17.30 -9.63
N TYR A 90 -13.36 16.01 -9.74
CA TYR A 90 -14.22 14.91 -9.31
C TYR A 90 -13.49 13.98 -8.35
N PHE A 91 -14.08 13.76 -7.17
CA PHE A 91 -13.51 12.90 -6.12
C PHE A 91 -13.14 11.50 -6.62
N PHE A 92 -14.02 10.84 -7.39
CA PHE A 92 -13.79 9.46 -7.84
C PHE A 92 -12.56 9.33 -8.76
N THR A 93 -12.29 10.32 -9.60
CA THR A 93 -11.08 10.30 -10.44
C THR A 93 -9.81 10.49 -9.63
N ARG A 94 -9.84 11.39 -8.62
CA ARG A 94 -8.72 11.60 -7.70
C ARG A 94 -8.38 10.32 -6.93
N LYS A 95 -9.40 9.70 -6.35
CA LYS A 95 -9.34 8.44 -5.61
C LYS A 95 -8.75 7.29 -6.44
N LEU A 96 -9.24 7.10 -7.66
CA LEU A 96 -8.69 6.13 -8.60
C LEU A 96 -7.19 6.35 -8.86
N ASN A 97 -6.75 7.60 -8.97
CA ASN A 97 -5.32 7.90 -9.18
C ASN A 97 -4.47 7.59 -7.96
N PHE A 98 -4.95 7.79 -6.73
CA PHE A 98 -4.23 7.33 -5.54
C PHE A 98 -4.01 5.82 -5.56
N VAL A 99 -5.07 5.03 -5.77
CA VAL A 99 -4.96 3.56 -5.77
C VAL A 99 -4.08 3.06 -6.91
N LYS A 100 -4.19 3.66 -8.09
CA LYS A 100 -3.44 3.25 -9.28
C LYS A 100 -1.95 3.55 -9.18
N GLU A 101 -1.59 4.75 -8.72
CA GLU A 101 -0.21 5.24 -8.80
C GLU A 101 0.64 4.89 -7.57
N THR A 102 0.02 4.43 -6.48
CA THR A 102 0.70 4.19 -5.20
C THR A 102 0.99 2.72 -4.94
N HIS A 103 2.06 2.48 -4.21
CA HIS A 103 2.62 1.18 -3.86
C HIS A 103 2.53 0.92 -2.35
N ALA A 104 2.09 1.89 -1.56
CA ALA A 104 1.89 1.75 -0.13
C ALA A 104 0.95 2.87 0.33
N PHE A 105 0.19 2.62 1.39
CA PHE A 105 -0.61 3.63 2.07
C PHE A 105 -0.08 3.81 3.49
N ALA A 106 0.15 5.04 3.89
CA ALA A 106 0.38 5.42 5.27
C ALA A 106 -0.76 6.34 5.74
N LEU A 107 -1.51 5.85 6.72
CA LEU A 107 -2.74 6.47 7.20
C LEU A 107 -2.50 6.93 8.64
N PHE A 108 -2.50 8.24 8.85
CA PHE A 108 -2.39 8.90 10.15
C PHE A 108 -3.78 9.26 10.70
N PRO A 109 -3.92 9.58 12.00
CA PRO A 109 -5.20 10.03 12.56
C PRO A 109 -5.83 11.16 11.75
N GLY A 110 -7.13 11.03 11.49
CA GLY A 110 -7.84 11.89 10.55
C GLY A 110 -9.35 11.92 10.76
N GLY A 111 -10.02 12.75 9.95
CA GLY A 111 -11.49 12.83 9.92
C GLY A 111 -12.09 11.89 8.87
N PHE A 112 -13.29 12.25 8.40
CA PHE A 112 -14.01 11.45 7.40
C PHE A 112 -13.23 11.23 6.11
N GLY A 113 -12.48 12.22 5.62
CA GLY A 113 -11.68 12.04 4.40
C GLY A 113 -10.61 10.95 4.55
N THR A 114 -9.97 10.84 5.72
CA THR A 114 -9.00 9.77 5.97
C THR A 114 -9.69 8.42 6.06
N LEU A 115 -10.79 8.32 6.82
CA LEU A 115 -11.53 7.06 6.97
C LEU A 115 -12.16 6.59 5.65
N ASP A 116 -12.60 7.51 4.81
CA ASP A 116 -13.11 7.23 3.45
C ASP A 116 -12.03 6.54 2.60
N GLU A 117 -10.82 7.12 2.54
CA GLU A 117 -9.70 6.53 1.80
C GLU A 117 -9.21 5.22 2.45
N THR A 118 -9.26 5.10 3.79
CA THR A 118 -8.95 3.86 4.53
C THR A 118 -9.88 2.72 4.13
N PHE A 119 -11.21 2.92 4.22
CA PHE A 119 -12.15 1.87 3.85
C PHE A 119 -12.13 1.59 2.35
N GLU A 120 -11.93 2.60 1.50
CA GLU A 120 -11.86 2.40 0.06
C GLU A 120 -10.71 1.47 -0.34
N VAL A 121 -9.48 1.72 0.15
CA VAL A 121 -8.34 0.85 -0.22
C VAL A 121 -8.52 -0.57 0.31
N LEU A 122 -9.06 -0.73 1.53
CA LEU A 122 -9.33 -2.05 2.10
C LEU A 122 -10.40 -2.81 1.31
N THR A 123 -11.52 -2.17 0.97
CA THR A 123 -12.59 -2.78 0.16
C THR A 123 -12.10 -3.15 -1.23
N LEU A 124 -11.29 -2.30 -1.87
CA LEU A 124 -10.75 -2.60 -3.21
C LEU A 124 -9.77 -3.79 -3.19
N MET A 125 -8.96 -3.94 -2.14
CA MET A 125 -8.11 -5.12 -1.96
C MET A 125 -8.92 -6.37 -1.64
N GLN A 126 -9.89 -6.27 -0.72
CA GLN A 126 -10.77 -7.37 -0.32
C GLN A 126 -11.54 -7.94 -1.52
N THR A 127 -11.99 -7.08 -2.43
CA THR A 127 -12.76 -7.47 -3.62
C THR A 127 -11.89 -7.80 -4.85
N GLY A 128 -10.56 -7.72 -4.72
CA GLY A 128 -9.64 -7.94 -5.83
C GLY A 128 -9.70 -6.91 -6.95
N LYS A 129 -10.31 -5.74 -6.70
CA LYS A 129 -10.42 -4.63 -7.65
C LYS A 129 -9.19 -3.73 -7.65
N ALA A 130 -8.36 -3.81 -6.61
CA ALA A 130 -7.03 -3.25 -6.57
C ALA A 130 -5.98 -4.33 -6.26
N ARG A 131 -4.73 -4.01 -6.57
CA ARG A 131 -3.58 -4.81 -6.13
C ARG A 131 -3.46 -4.76 -4.62
N VAL A 132 -3.05 -5.88 -4.01
CA VAL A 132 -2.66 -5.91 -2.61
C VAL A 132 -1.34 -5.14 -2.45
N ILE A 133 -1.33 -4.15 -1.55
CA ILE A 133 -0.19 -3.30 -1.22
C ILE A 133 -0.12 -3.13 0.31
N PRO A 134 1.04 -2.78 0.88
CA PRO A 134 1.14 -2.55 2.31
C PRO A 134 0.36 -1.31 2.73
N VAL A 135 -0.48 -1.45 3.75
CA VAL A 135 -1.19 -0.36 4.41
C VAL A 135 -0.71 -0.27 5.86
N VAL A 136 -0.16 0.87 6.24
CA VAL A 136 0.27 1.14 7.62
C VAL A 136 -0.64 2.19 8.22
N LEU A 137 -1.27 1.85 9.35
CA LEU A 137 -2.06 2.74 10.19
C LEU A 137 -1.12 3.28 11.26
N LEU A 138 -0.60 4.49 11.04
CA LEU A 138 0.45 5.05 11.87
C LEU A 138 -0.16 5.99 12.90
N ASP A 139 0.08 5.76 14.19
CA ASP A 139 -0.27 6.68 15.27
C ASP A 139 0.97 7.04 16.08
N ARG A 140 0.92 8.10 16.90
CA ARG A 140 1.98 8.37 17.88
C ARG A 140 2.05 7.26 18.94
N GLN A 141 3.17 7.19 19.66
CA GLN A 141 3.44 6.10 20.62
C GLN A 141 2.41 5.94 21.73
N ASP A 142 1.77 7.03 22.15
CA ASP A 142 0.71 7.08 23.15
C ASP A 142 -0.67 7.39 22.53
N GLY A 143 -0.77 7.36 21.19
CA GLY A 143 -2.00 7.48 20.46
C GLY A 143 -2.84 6.21 20.58
N THR A 144 -4.16 6.38 20.54
CA THR A 144 -5.13 5.27 20.64
C THR A 144 -6.15 5.28 19.50
N TYR A 145 -5.91 6.10 18.47
CA TYR A 145 -6.89 6.34 17.40
C TYR A 145 -7.16 5.04 16.64
N TRP A 146 -6.09 4.37 16.19
CA TRP A 146 -6.21 3.16 15.37
C TRP A 146 -6.61 1.94 16.19
N GLU A 147 -6.22 1.86 17.47
CA GLU A 147 -6.69 0.84 18.40
C GLU A 147 -8.19 0.96 18.61
N THR A 148 -8.71 2.19 18.72
CA THR A 148 -10.15 2.45 18.88
C THR A 148 -10.91 2.09 17.61
N TRP A 149 -10.38 2.43 16.44
CA TRP A 149 -10.92 1.98 15.15
C TRP A 149 -10.87 0.44 15.02
N MET A 150 -9.79 -0.20 15.47
CA MET A 150 -9.63 -1.65 15.44
C MET A 150 -10.62 -2.37 16.35
N LYS A 151 -10.96 -1.79 17.51
CA LYS A 151 -12.06 -2.30 18.35
C LYS A 151 -13.37 -2.28 17.57
N PHE A 152 -13.70 -1.19 16.88
CA PHE A 152 -14.90 -1.17 16.03
C PHE A 152 -14.86 -2.25 14.93
N VAL A 153 -13.75 -2.35 14.20
CA VAL A 153 -13.58 -3.36 13.14
C VAL A 153 -13.74 -4.77 13.70
N THR A 154 -13.14 -5.08 14.84
CA THR A 154 -13.18 -6.44 15.41
C THR A 154 -14.53 -6.75 16.08
N GLU A 155 -15.08 -5.83 16.86
CA GLU A 155 -16.32 -6.06 17.63
C GLU A 155 -17.58 -5.99 16.77
N HIS A 156 -17.58 -5.19 15.70
CA HIS A 156 -18.76 -4.96 14.88
C HIS A 156 -18.64 -5.49 13.45
N LEU A 157 -17.48 -5.42 12.80
CA LEU A 157 -17.37 -5.95 11.43
C LEU A 157 -17.01 -7.43 11.46
N LEU A 158 -15.95 -7.80 12.17
CA LEU A 158 -15.46 -9.19 12.18
C LEU A 158 -16.40 -10.11 12.96
N LYS A 159 -16.74 -9.77 14.21
CA LYS A 159 -17.58 -10.61 15.07
C LYS A 159 -18.97 -10.87 14.47
N LEU A 160 -19.50 -9.92 13.70
CA LEU A 160 -20.80 -10.06 13.01
C LEU A 160 -20.67 -10.69 11.61
N GLY A 161 -19.46 -11.02 11.16
CA GLY A 161 -19.22 -11.71 9.88
C GLY A 161 -19.32 -10.82 8.64
N PHE A 162 -19.14 -9.50 8.79
CA PHE A 162 -19.12 -8.56 7.65
C PHE A 162 -17.76 -8.48 6.95
N VAL A 163 -16.70 -8.91 7.63
CA VAL A 163 -15.34 -9.11 7.09
C VAL A 163 -14.79 -10.44 7.59
N SER A 164 -13.82 -11.00 6.87
CA SER A 164 -13.16 -12.25 7.27
C SER A 164 -11.94 -11.99 8.14
N PRO A 165 -11.50 -12.96 8.98
CA PRO A 165 -10.29 -12.81 9.80
C PRO A 165 -9.03 -12.46 8.98
N GLU A 166 -8.92 -12.99 7.76
CA GLU A 166 -7.80 -12.73 6.85
C GLU A 166 -7.77 -11.29 6.31
N ASP A 167 -8.90 -10.57 6.32
CA ASP A 167 -8.94 -9.16 5.88
C ASP A 167 -8.15 -8.25 6.83
N LEU A 168 -7.98 -8.66 8.09
CA LEU A 168 -7.18 -7.92 9.07
C LEU A 168 -5.68 -7.92 8.74
N TYR A 169 -5.22 -8.78 7.82
CA TYR A 169 -3.82 -8.78 7.37
C TYR A 169 -3.53 -7.68 6.36
N PHE A 170 -4.55 -7.02 5.80
CA PHE A 170 -4.35 -5.95 4.82
C PHE A 170 -3.63 -4.73 5.38
N PHE A 171 -3.66 -4.52 6.69
CA PHE A 171 -3.04 -3.39 7.34
C PHE A 171 -2.25 -3.78 8.60
N LYS A 172 -1.35 -2.90 9.03
CA LYS A 172 -0.69 -2.97 10.33
C LYS A 172 -0.82 -1.66 11.07
N ILE A 173 -1.19 -1.72 12.35
CA ILE A 173 -1.15 -0.58 13.26
C ILE A 173 0.25 -0.49 13.85
N LEU A 174 0.88 0.67 13.72
CA LEU A 174 2.27 0.89 14.09
C LEU A 174 2.40 2.24 14.78
N HIS A 175 3.43 2.36 15.63
CA HIS A 175 3.66 3.57 16.44
C HIS A 175 5.03 4.22 16.19
N SER A 176 5.75 3.74 15.18
CA SER A 176 7.09 4.19 14.84
C SER A 176 7.25 4.33 13.34
N VAL A 177 7.82 5.46 12.92
CA VAL A 177 8.19 5.71 11.52
C VAL A 177 9.08 4.59 10.97
N LYS A 178 10.05 4.13 11.77
CA LYS A 178 10.99 3.09 11.35
C LYS A 178 10.29 1.75 11.11
N GLU A 179 9.36 1.38 11.99
CA GLU A 179 8.60 0.14 11.84
C GLU A 179 7.68 0.20 10.64
N ALA A 180 7.03 1.34 10.40
CA ALA A 180 6.17 1.55 9.23
C ALA A 180 6.93 1.48 7.92
N ALA A 181 8.09 2.13 7.84
CA ALA A 181 8.94 2.06 6.66
C ALA A 181 9.52 0.64 6.48
N ALA A 182 9.89 -0.03 7.57
CA ALA A 182 10.34 -1.42 7.52
C ALA A 182 9.24 -2.38 7.04
N GLU A 183 7.99 -2.22 7.45
CA GLU A 183 6.85 -3.01 6.94
C GLU A 183 6.68 -2.82 5.43
N ILE A 184 6.70 -1.57 4.95
CA ILE A 184 6.58 -1.25 3.52
C ILE A 184 7.74 -1.85 2.72
N SER A 185 8.97 -1.71 3.21
CA SER A 185 10.15 -2.27 2.55
C SER A 185 10.17 -3.80 2.57
N GLN A 186 9.78 -4.42 3.69
CA GLN A 186 9.70 -5.86 3.83
C GLN A 186 8.68 -6.47 2.86
N PHE A 187 7.56 -5.78 2.61
CA PHE A 187 6.55 -6.21 1.62
C PHE A 187 7.14 -6.36 0.21
N TYR A 188 8.18 -5.61 -0.13
CA TYR A 188 8.79 -5.62 -1.46
C TYR A 188 10.21 -6.20 -1.51
N LYS A 189 10.62 -6.92 -0.47
CA LYS A 189 11.96 -7.51 -0.36
C LYS A 189 12.22 -8.57 -1.43
N VAL A 190 11.25 -9.47 -1.62
CA VAL A 190 11.27 -10.55 -2.60
C VAL A 190 10.10 -10.41 -3.57
N TYR A 191 8.91 -10.04 -3.09
CA TYR A 191 7.78 -9.76 -3.95
C TYR A 191 8.03 -8.51 -4.79
N HIS A 192 7.79 -8.60 -6.10
CA HIS A 192 7.89 -7.48 -7.01
C HIS A 192 6.49 -6.96 -7.41
N SER A 193 5.69 -7.82 -8.02
CA SER A 193 4.34 -7.51 -8.50
C SER A 193 3.55 -8.79 -8.78
N ALA A 194 2.25 -8.67 -9.06
CA ALA A 194 1.45 -9.79 -9.51
C ALA A 194 0.49 -9.35 -10.62
N ARG A 195 0.13 -10.28 -11.50
CA ARG A 195 -0.92 -10.09 -12.50
C ARG A 195 -1.68 -11.37 -12.79
N TRP A 196 -2.85 -11.23 -13.39
CA TRP A 196 -3.64 -12.35 -13.87
C TRP A 196 -3.31 -12.68 -15.33
N VAL A 197 -3.17 -13.98 -15.63
CA VAL A 197 -3.06 -14.51 -16.99
C VAL A 197 -4.10 -15.62 -17.14
N GLY A 198 -5.24 -15.31 -17.77
CA GLY A 198 -6.39 -16.21 -17.76
C GLY A 198 -6.89 -16.42 -16.33
N GLU A 199 -6.83 -17.66 -15.84
CA GLU A 199 -7.18 -18.03 -14.46
C GLU A 199 -5.97 -18.06 -13.51
N GLU A 200 -4.74 -18.01 -14.05
CA GLU A 200 -3.51 -18.08 -13.28
C GLU A 200 -3.16 -16.73 -12.66
N LEU A 201 -2.79 -16.74 -11.38
CA LEU A 201 -2.10 -15.63 -10.73
C LEU A 201 -0.60 -15.82 -10.94
N VAL A 202 0.02 -14.84 -11.61
CA VAL A 202 1.45 -14.81 -11.89
C VAL A 202 2.08 -13.77 -10.97
N ILE A 203 2.77 -14.25 -9.94
CA ILE A 203 3.51 -13.42 -8.99
C ILE A 203 4.96 -13.32 -9.47
N ARG A 204 5.45 -12.10 -9.66
CA ARG A 204 6.85 -11.80 -9.98
C ARG A 204 7.61 -11.60 -8.70
N ILE A 205 8.79 -12.22 -8.61
CA ILE A 205 9.69 -12.11 -7.47
C ILE A 205 11.07 -11.65 -7.93
N CYS A 206 11.80 -10.96 -7.07
CA CYS A 206 13.14 -10.43 -7.34
C CYS A 206 14.21 -11.53 -7.38
N HIS A 207 14.02 -12.60 -6.59
CA HIS A 207 14.97 -13.68 -6.41
C HIS A 207 14.24 -15.03 -6.42
N ARG A 208 14.91 -16.11 -6.86
CA ARG A 208 14.35 -17.46 -6.77
C ARG A 208 14.24 -17.88 -5.31
N LEU A 209 13.17 -18.57 -4.98
CA LEU A 209 13.01 -19.25 -3.71
C LEU A 209 13.65 -20.64 -3.76
N SER A 210 14.13 -21.11 -2.61
CA SER A 210 14.65 -22.47 -2.44
C SER A 210 13.54 -23.52 -2.65
N SER A 211 13.92 -24.75 -3.01
CA SER A 211 12.94 -25.84 -3.16
C SER A 211 12.14 -26.09 -1.87
N LYS A 212 12.79 -25.95 -0.70
CA LYS A 212 12.12 -26.05 0.61
C LYS A 212 11.06 -24.96 0.77
N ALA A 213 11.39 -23.71 0.46
CA ALA A 213 10.43 -22.61 0.54
C ALA A 213 9.21 -22.84 -0.37
N ILE A 214 9.39 -23.42 -1.56
CA ILE A 214 8.26 -23.76 -2.43
C ILE A 214 7.36 -24.86 -1.82
N VAL A 215 7.94 -25.86 -1.16
CA VAL A 215 7.17 -26.88 -0.42
C VAL A 215 6.39 -26.23 0.71
N ASP A 216 7.06 -25.44 1.55
CA ASP A 216 6.44 -24.76 2.70
C ASP A 216 5.27 -23.84 2.25
N LEU A 217 5.43 -23.12 1.14
CA LEU A 217 4.35 -22.30 0.56
C LEU A 217 3.16 -23.14 0.10
N ASN A 218 3.41 -24.30 -0.53
CA ASN A 218 2.33 -25.18 -0.98
C ASN A 218 1.56 -25.82 0.18
N GLU A 219 2.24 -26.17 1.27
CA GLU A 219 1.59 -26.68 2.48
C GLU A 219 0.74 -25.59 3.15
N LYS A 220 1.30 -24.38 3.31
CA LYS A 220 0.65 -23.30 4.06
C LYS A 220 -0.51 -22.63 3.32
N PHE A 221 -0.54 -22.69 1.99
CA PHE A 221 -1.51 -21.98 1.15
C PHE A 221 -2.32 -22.91 0.24
N VAL A 222 -2.39 -24.21 0.56
CA VAL A 222 -3.22 -25.17 -0.17
C VAL A 222 -4.69 -24.75 -0.21
N ASP A 223 -5.17 -24.10 0.84
CA ASP A 223 -6.55 -23.63 1.00
C ASP A 223 -7.00 -22.63 -0.07
N ILE A 224 -6.06 -21.85 -0.61
CA ILE A 224 -6.36 -20.86 -1.66
C ILE A 224 -6.01 -21.32 -3.07
N VAL A 225 -5.43 -22.51 -3.24
CA VAL A 225 -5.09 -23.08 -4.55
C VAL A 225 -6.24 -23.94 -5.02
N ARG A 226 -7.00 -23.45 -6.01
CA ARG A 226 -8.15 -24.15 -6.58
C ARG A 226 -7.71 -25.37 -7.40
N THR A 227 -6.63 -25.26 -8.17
CA THR A 227 -6.10 -26.37 -8.97
C THR A 227 -4.57 -26.40 -8.97
N GLY A 228 -4.02 -27.62 -8.96
CA GLY A 228 -2.58 -27.84 -9.03
C GLY A 228 -1.86 -27.42 -7.75
N ARG A 229 -0.78 -26.65 -7.90
CA ARG A 229 0.11 -26.22 -6.82
C ARG A 229 0.84 -24.95 -7.22
N ILE A 230 1.39 -24.22 -6.26
CA ILE A 230 2.30 -23.10 -6.50
C ILE A 230 3.59 -23.64 -7.15
N VAL A 231 3.93 -23.14 -8.33
CA VAL A 231 5.14 -23.54 -9.07
C VAL A 231 6.03 -22.35 -9.38
N GLN A 232 7.34 -22.53 -9.23
CA GLN A 232 8.33 -21.53 -9.62
C GLN A 232 8.78 -21.74 -11.08
N ARG A 233 8.64 -20.72 -11.93
CA ARG A 233 9.00 -20.77 -13.35
C ARG A 233 9.63 -19.46 -13.83
N ASN A 234 10.07 -19.43 -15.08
CA ASN A 234 10.41 -18.20 -15.79
C ASN A 234 9.14 -17.50 -16.29
N ALA A 235 9.29 -16.30 -16.86
CA ALA A 235 8.19 -15.55 -17.46
C ALA A 235 7.39 -16.37 -18.49
N LEU A 236 6.07 -16.17 -18.50
CA LEU A 236 5.15 -16.75 -19.47
C LEU A 236 5.27 -16.03 -20.82
N ARG A 237 4.97 -16.73 -21.91
CA ARG A 237 5.02 -16.14 -23.28
C ARG A 237 4.09 -14.92 -23.44
N GLN A 238 3.01 -14.87 -22.68
CA GLN A 238 2.04 -13.79 -22.62
C GLN A 238 2.59 -12.51 -21.94
N GLU A 239 3.80 -12.55 -21.38
CA GLU A 239 4.47 -11.41 -20.72
C GLU A 239 5.54 -10.75 -21.61
N LYS A 240 5.64 -11.14 -22.89
CA LYS A 240 6.72 -10.69 -23.80
C LYS A 240 6.75 -9.17 -24.05
N ASN A 241 5.67 -8.47 -23.76
CA ASN A 241 5.53 -7.03 -23.91
C ASN A 241 6.10 -6.22 -22.72
N GLU A 242 6.65 -6.87 -21.69
CA GLU A 242 7.24 -6.24 -20.50
C GLU A 242 8.73 -6.65 -20.37
N PRO A 243 9.61 -6.24 -21.32
CA PRO A 243 10.99 -6.71 -21.40
C PRO A 243 11.82 -6.39 -20.15
N GLU A 244 11.53 -5.27 -19.48
CA GLU A 244 12.23 -4.79 -18.29
C GLU A 244 12.14 -5.73 -17.07
N ILE A 245 11.10 -6.57 -17.02
CA ILE A 245 10.85 -7.51 -15.92
C ILE A 245 10.81 -8.97 -16.40
N TRP A 246 11.21 -9.23 -17.65
CA TRP A 246 11.19 -10.56 -18.26
C TRP A 246 12.07 -11.57 -17.50
N ASN A 247 13.22 -11.12 -17.00
CA ASN A 247 14.22 -11.98 -16.35
C ASN A 247 13.89 -12.32 -14.89
N LEU A 248 12.90 -11.66 -14.30
CA LEU A 248 12.48 -11.97 -12.93
C LEU A 248 11.91 -13.41 -12.88
N PRO A 249 12.09 -14.17 -11.79
CA PRO A 249 11.37 -15.42 -11.58
C PRO A 249 9.85 -15.20 -11.33
N ARG A 250 9.07 -16.28 -11.48
CA ARG A 250 7.62 -16.30 -11.25
C ARG A 250 7.23 -17.37 -10.25
N LEU A 251 6.29 -17.07 -9.37
CA LEU A 251 5.43 -18.07 -8.73
C LEU A 251 4.08 -18.03 -9.43
N ILE A 252 3.62 -19.19 -9.88
CA ILE A 252 2.37 -19.33 -10.63
C ILE A 252 1.46 -20.27 -9.85
N LEU A 253 0.21 -19.87 -9.67
CA LEU A 253 -0.84 -20.64 -9.03
C LEU A 253 -2.20 -20.32 -9.65
N THR A 254 -3.16 -21.23 -9.51
CA THR A 254 -4.55 -21.01 -9.94
C THR A 254 -5.45 -20.98 -8.70
N PRO A 255 -5.77 -19.79 -8.16
CA PRO A 255 -6.49 -19.66 -6.91
C PRO A 255 -8.02 -19.55 -7.06
N ASP A 256 -8.75 -19.53 -5.95
CA ASP A 256 -10.22 -19.43 -5.89
C ASP A 256 -10.82 -18.02 -6.08
N ARG A 257 -9.97 -16.97 -6.26
CA ARG A 257 -10.36 -15.56 -6.46
C ARG A 257 -11.31 -14.98 -5.40
N ARG A 258 -11.31 -15.52 -4.18
CA ARG A 258 -12.17 -15.04 -3.08
C ARG A 258 -11.35 -14.54 -1.90
N SER A 259 -10.28 -15.24 -1.56
CA SER A 259 -9.55 -15.06 -0.30
C SER A 259 -8.38 -14.07 -0.43
N PHE A 260 -8.63 -12.80 -0.76
CA PHE A 260 -7.56 -11.83 -0.99
C PHE A 260 -6.75 -11.49 0.28
N GLY A 261 -7.34 -11.60 1.48
CA GLY A 261 -6.60 -11.52 2.74
C GLY A 261 -5.55 -12.63 2.87
N ARG A 262 -5.87 -13.85 2.42
CA ARG A 262 -4.88 -14.94 2.33
C ARG A 262 -3.79 -14.65 1.30
N PHE A 263 -4.08 -13.93 0.21
CA PHE A 263 -3.05 -13.50 -0.74
C PHE A 263 -2.07 -12.51 -0.10
N ARG A 264 -2.55 -11.61 0.75
CA ARG A 264 -1.68 -10.72 1.54
C ARG A 264 -0.72 -11.54 2.42
N GLN A 265 -1.20 -12.60 3.06
CA GLN A 265 -0.36 -13.50 3.85
C GLN A 265 0.62 -14.32 2.99
N LEU A 266 0.22 -14.72 1.77
CA LEU A 266 1.13 -15.37 0.81
C LEU A 266 2.30 -14.45 0.45
N ILE A 267 2.02 -13.15 0.24
CA ILE A 267 3.07 -12.15 -0.02
C ILE A 267 4.02 -12.04 1.18
N ASP A 268 3.53 -12.02 2.43
CA ASP A 268 4.40 -12.03 3.62
C ASP A 268 5.30 -13.26 3.68
N ALA A 269 4.74 -14.43 3.38
CA ALA A 269 5.48 -15.68 3.39
C ALA A 269 6.56 -15.71 2.31
N ILE A 270 6.28 -15.19 1.11
CA ILE A 270 7.27 -15.03 0.03
C ILE A 270 8.43 -14.14 0.49
N ASN A 271 8.14 -12.99 1.09
CA ASN A 271 9.16 -12.05 1.56
C ASN A 271 9.98 -12.56 2.75
N SER A 272 9.47 -13.55 3.47
CA SER A 272 10.14 -14.20 4.61
C SER A 272 10.81 -15.53 4.23
N SER A 273 10.66 -15.97 2.98
CA SER A 273 11.17 -17.27 2.51
C SER A 273 12.68 -17.27 2.31
N SER A 274 13.29 -18.45 2.44
CA SER A 274 14.69 -18.66 2.09
C SER A 274 14.90 -18.55 0.57
N LEU A 275 15.94 -17.81 0.19
CA LEU A 275 16.35 -17.65 -1.20
C LEU A 275 17.17 -18.86 -1.67
N GLY A 276 17.11 -19.17 -2.95
CA GLY A 276 17.84 -20.26 -3.60
C GLY A 276 18.75 -19.81 -4.72
#